data_AF-A0A3M7SCY0-F1
#
_entry.id   AF-A0A3M7SCY0-F1
#
_cell.length_a   1.000
_cell.length_b   1.000
_cell.length_c   1.000
_cell.angle_alpha   90.00
_cell.angle_beta   90.00
_cell.angle_gamma   90.00
#
_symmetry.space_group_name_H-M   'P 1'
#
loop_
_entity.id
_entity.type
_entity.pdbx_description
1 polymer ?
#
loop_
_entity_poly.entity_id
_entity_poly.type
_entity_poly.pdbx_seq_one_letter_code
_entity_poly.pdbx_strand_id
1 'polypeptide(L)' 'MSMSDDPEMQQILAKQELFENIKRIQKICWDKCMSDGVDSYLSSRQEKCLENCADRFVDAIVIGTSRINQRIAGGSH' A
#
# COMPACT_ATOMS: atom_id res chain seq x y z
N MET A 1 -22.38 22.65 -7.13
CA MET A 1 -21.15 22.26 -6.41
C MET A 1 -21.51 21.05 -5.58
N SER A 2 -20.84 19.92 -5.80
CA SER A 2 -21.10 18.71 -5.01
C SER A 2 -20.36 18.82 -3.68
N MET A 3 -20.88 18.18 -2.62
CA MET A 3 -20.24 18.16 -1.29
C MET A 3 -18.81 17.57 -1.33
N SER A 4 -18.51 16.77 -2.36
CA SER A 4 -17.17 16.23 -2.66
C SER A 4 -16.21 17.23 -3.29
N ASP A 5 -16.68 18.38 -3.80
CA ASP A 5 -15.81 19.41 -4.37
C ASP A 5 -15.28 20.40 -3.31
N ASP A 6 -15.73 20.27 -2.05
CA ASP A 6 -15.24 21.08 -0.93
C ASP A 6 -13.77 20.70 -0.61
N PRO A 7 -12.84 21.66 -0.58
CA PRO A 7 -11.44 21.41 -0.25
C PRO A 7 -11.21 20.66 1.06
N GLU A 8 -12.02 20.91 2.08
CA GLU A 8 -11.92 20.21 3.37
C GLU A 8 -12.36 18.75 3.25
N MET A 9 -13.47 18.52 2.53
CA MET A 9 -13.95 17.17 2.25
C MET A 9 -12.92 16.36 1.46
N GLN A 10 -12.27 16.97 0.46
CA GLN A 10 -11.21 16.30 -0.31
C GLN A 10 -10.02 15.88 0.55
N GLN A 11 -9.62 16.71 1.53
CA GLN A 11 -8.57 16.33 2.47
C GLN A 11 -8.95 15.15 3.36
N ILE A 12 -10.21 15.09 3.80
CA ILE A 12 -10.72 13.97 4.61
C ILE A 12 -10.70 12.68 3.78
N LEU A 13 -11.16 12.72 2.52
CA LEU A 13 -11.14 11.56 1.63
C LEU A 13 -9.72 11.07 1.35
N ALA A 14 -8.79 11.98 1.05
CA ALA A 14 -7.39 11.62 0.81
C ALA A 14 -6.74 10.96 2.04
N LYS A 15 -7.03 11.46 3.25
CA LYS A 15 -6.55 10.85 4.49
C LYS A 15 -7.15 9.45 4.70
N GLN A 16 -8.45 9.29 4.46
CA GLN A 16 -9.12 7.99 4.58
C GLN A 16 -8.50 6.96 3.62
N GLU A 17 -8.29 7.34 2.36
CA GLU A 17 -7.65 6.46 1.37
C GLU A 17 -6.23 6.07 1.78
N LEU A 18 -5.44 7.02 2.28
CA LEU A 18 -4.11 6.75 2.81
C LEU A 18 -4.15 5.74 3.96
N PHE A 19 -5.06 5.92 4.93
CA PHE A 19 -5.21 4.98 6.05
C PHE A 19 -5.60 3.57 5.58
N GLU A 20 -6.50 3.45 4.62
CA GLU A 20 -6.89 2.15 4.07
C GLU A 20 -5.71 1.47 3.33
N ASN A 21 -4.90 2.25 2.61
CA ASN A 21 -3.69 1.73 1.99
C ASN A 21 -2.65 1.27 3.03
N ILE A 22 -2.46 2.02 4.12
CA ILE A 22 -1.58 1.63 5.23
C ILE A 22 -2.06 0.31 5.86
N LYS A 23 -3.36 0.18 6.14
CA LYS A 23 -3.94 -1.06 6.68
C LYS A 23 -3.70 -2.25 5.76
N ARG A 24 -3.82 -2.06 4.45
CA ARG A 24 -3.53 -3.11 3.45
C ARG A 24 -2.07 -3.54 3.47
N ILE A 25 -1.14 -2.59 3.50
CA ILE A 25 0.30 -2.86 3.62
C ILE A 25 0.58 -3.65 4.89
N GLN A 26 0.07 -3.17 6.03
CA GLN A 26 0.23 -3.82 7.33
C GLN A 26 -0.26 -5.26 7.31
N LYS A 27 -1.48 -5.51 6.81
CA LYS A 27 -2.04 -6.86 6.72
C LYS A 27 -1.16 -7.79 5.89
N ILE A 28 -0.76 -7.37 4.69
CA ILE A 28 0.02 -8.20 3.78
C ILE A 28 1.40 -8.50 4.36
N CYS A 29 2.07 -7.50 4.93
CA CYS A 29 3.39 -7.70 5.51
C CYS A 29 3.34 -8.50 6.80
N TRP A 30 2.28 -8.35 7.59
CA TRP A 30 2.03 -9.20 8.75
C TRP A 30 1.89 -10.67 8.35
N ASP A 31 0.99 -10.96 7.39
CA ASP A 31 0.73 -12.32 6.92
C ASP A 31 1.99 -12.98 6.31
N LYS A 32 2.92 -12.19 5.75
CA LYS A 32 4.17 -12.68 5.14
C LYS A 32 5.32 -12.86 6.12
N CYS A 33 5.47 -11.94 7.08
CA CYS A 33 6.67 -11.85 7.91
C CYS A 33 6.49 -12.44 9.31
N MET A 34 5.25 -12.54 9.79
CA MET A 34 4.93 -12.99 11.14
C MET A 34 4.40 -14.44 11.18
N SER A 35 4.78 -15.27 10.22
CA SER A 35 4.31 -16.67 10.09
C SER A 35 4.61 -17.54 11.32
N ASP A 36 5.72 -17.24 12.00
CA ASP A 36 6.23 -18.03 13.12
C ASP A 36 5.67 -17.56 14.48
N GLY A 37 4.71 -16.63 14.47
CA GLY A 37 4.15 -16.00 15.66
C GLY A 37 4.97 -14.82 16.17
N VAL A 38 4.43 -14.17 17.20
CA VAL A 38 5.06 -13.02 17.87
C VAL A 38 5.52 -13.48 19.25
N ASP A 39 6.83 -13.48 19.49
CA ASP A 39 7.38 -13.56 20.85
C ASP A 39 7.21 -12.19 21.52
N SER A 40 7.68 -12.04 22.76
CA SER A 40 7.80 -10.76 23.48
C SER A 40 8.48 -9.64 22.68
N TYR A 41 9.30 -9.99 21.67
CA TYR A 41 9.99 -9.05 20.79
C TYR A 41 10.03 -9.56 19.34
N LEU A 42 10.19 -8.64 18.40
CA LEU A 42 10.49 -8.99 17.02
C LEU A 42 11.93 -9.48 16.92
N SER A 43 12.13 -10.60 16.24
CA SER A 43 13.47 -11.03 15.84
C SER A 43 14.02 -10.10 14.75
N SER A 44 15.34 -10.01 14.63
CA SER A 44 16.00 -9.24 13.56
C SER A 44 15.55 -9.66 12.15
N ARG A 45 15.19 -10.94 11.97
CA ARG A 45 14.64 -11.47 10.72
C ARG A 45 13.24 -10.91 10.44
N GLN A 46 12.38 -10.82 11.46
CA GLN A 46 11.04 -10.25 11.33
C GLN A 46 11.11 -8.76 11.04
N GLU A 47 11.95 -8.01 11.75
CA GLU A 47 12.17 -6.58 11.50
C GLU A 47 12.62 -6.32 10.06
N LYS A 48 13.67 -7.03 9.61
CA LYS A 48 14.17 -6.88 8.23
C LYS A 48 13.15 -7.33 7.18
N CYS A 49 12.35 -8.36 7.48
CA CYS A 49 11.27 -8.78 6.60
C CYS A 49 10.21 -7.69 6.43
N LEU A 50 9.77 -7.08 7.53
CA LEU A 50 8.74 -6.04 7.52
C LEU A 50 9.20 -4.80 6.73
N GLU A 51 10.44 -4.35 6.94
CA GLU A 51 11.05 -3.24 6.19
C GLU A 51 11.05 -3.54 4.67
N ASN A 52 11.65 -4.68 4.28
CA ASN A 52 11.71 -5.08 2.87
C ASN A 52 10.32 -5.31 2.27
N CYS A 53 9.35 -5.80 3.05
CA CYS A 53 8.01 -6.05 2.57
C CYS A 53 7.28 -4.75 2.23
N ALA A 54 7.37 -3.75 3.11
CA ALA A 54 6.75 -2.45 2.89
C ALA A 54 7.32 -1.76 1.64
N ASP A 55 8.65 -1.72 1.51
CA ASP A 55 9.33 -1.13 0.35
C ASP A 55 8.90 -1.82 -0.95
N ARG A 56 8.97 -3.16 -0.98
CA ARG A 56 8.61 -3.93 -2.18
C ARG A 56 7.13 -3.85 -2.53
N PHE A 57 6.25 -3.65 -1.55
CA PHE A 57 4.83 -3.46 -1.81
C PHE A 57 4.57 -2.16 -2.55
N VAL A 58 5.21 -1.06 -2.12
CA VAL A 58 5.12 0.24 -2.80
C VAL A 58 5.66 0.14 -4.22
N ASP A 59 6.84 -0.46 -4.39
CA ASP A 59 7.44 -0.68 -5.71
C ASP A 59 6.51 -1.48 -6.64
N ALA A 60 5.90 -2.55 -6.11
CA ALA A 60 4.99 -3.39 -6.88
C ALA A 60 3.74 -2.63 -7.36
N ILE A 61 3.18 -1.76 -6.52
CA ILE A 61 2.05 -0.90 -6.90
C ILE A 61 2.45 0.08 -8.00
N VAL A 62 3.59 0.77 -7.84
CA VAL A 62 4.06 1.75 -8.82
C VAL A 62 4.30 1.08 -10.16
N ILE A 63 5.09 -0.01 -10.17
CA ILE A 63 5.39 -0.78 -11.39
C ILE A 63 4.11 -1.34 -12.00
N GLY A 64 3.21 -1.89 -11.19
CA GLY A 64 1.92 -2.41 -11.63
C GLY A 64 1.08 -1.35 -12.34
N THR A 65 0.95 -0.17 -11.72
CA THR A 65 0.19 0.95 -12.26
C THR A 65 0.81 1.47 -13.56
N SER A 66 2.13 1.65 -13.61
CA SER A 66 2.84 2.06 -14.83
C SER A 66 2.59 1.09 -15.98
N ARG A 67 2.63 -0.23 -15.73
CA ARG A 67 2.36 -1.25 -16.77
C ARG A 67 0.92 -1.23 -17.26
N ILE A 68 -0.04 -1.02 -16.37
CA ILE A 68 -1.46 -0.89 -16.74
C ILE A 68 -1.66 0.34 -17.63
N ASN A 69 -1.11 1.49 -17.23
CA ASN A 69 -1.20 2.73 -18.00
C ASN A 69 -0.58 2.59 -19.40
N GLN A 70 0.57 1.92 -19.50
CA GLN A 70 1.20 1.64 -20.79
C GLN A 70 0.33 0.76 -21.70
N ARG A 71 -0.35 -0.26 -21.14
CA ARG A 71 -1.27 -1.11 -21.91
C ARG A 71 -2.52 -0.37 -22.38
N ILE A 72 -3.08 0.49 -21.53
CA ILE A 72 -4.23 1.33 -21.89
C ILE A 72 -3.85 2.31 -23.00
N ALA A 73 -2.69 2.96 -22.89
CA ALA A 73 -2.21 3.89 -23.90
C ALA A 73 -1.84 3.21 -25.23
N GLY A 74 -1.27 2.00 -25.18
CA GLY A 74 -0.85 1.24 -26.36
C GLY A 74 -1.96 0.43 -27.05
N GLY A 75 -3.16 0.33 -26.47
CA GLY A 75 -4.29 -0.43 -27.01
C GLY A 75 -5.22 0.36 -27.94
N SER A 76 -4.83 1.57 -28.39
CA SER A 76 -5.66 2.46 -29.23
C SER A 76 -5.36 2.37 -30.73
N HIS A 77 -4.86 1.23 -31.23
CA HIS A 77 -4.68 0.94 -32.66
C HIS A 77 -5.35 -0.38 -33.06
#